data_AF-A0A650A4T1-F1
#
_entry.id   AF-A0A650A4T1-F1
#
_cell.length_a   1.000
_cell.length_b   1.000
_cell.length_c   1.000
_cell.angle_alpha   90.00
_cell.angle_beta   90.00
_cell.angle_gamma   90.00
#
_symmetry.space_group_name_H-M   'P 1'
#
loop_
_entity.id
_entity.type
_entity.pdbx_description
1 polymer ?
#
loop_
_entity_poly.entity_id
_entity_poly.type
_entity_poly.pdbx_seq_one_letter_code
_entity_poly.pdbx_strand_id
1 'polypeptide(L)'
;MFERKSDKPNERAQVGIGTLIVFIAMVLVAAIAAGVLINTAGFLQSSAEESGEQAAEQVTNRLVVENAVGNTTGDLVDRVNMTVRLAPGSNNVNLNETTIQWVTDTDSFNLVSDRLDNPQGDAVFNWSALRDDEGADDSSISNDDTLNSQTDRAVLHFPSDEDTSGSVITTGNNVSALDPGDTVEVTINTRSGGTTTSTLVVPQSLSGKETVSL
;
A
#
# COMPACT_ATOMS: atom_id res chain seq x y z
N MET A 1 92.75 -34.35 14.07
CA MET A 1 92.40 -33.22 13.19
C MET A 1 90.90 -33.25 12.94
N PHE A 2 90.29 -32.07 12.89
CA PHE A 2 88.90 -31.73 12.58
C PHE A 2 87.94 -31.58 13.76
N GLU A 3 87.97 -30.36 14.30
CA GLU A 3 86.94 -29.75 15.13
C GLU A 3 85.78 -29.27 14.25
N ARG A 4 84.57 -29.79 14.49
CA ARG A 4 83.34 -29.32 13.83
C ARG A 4 82.84 -28.08 14.57
N LYS A 5 83.06 -26.91 13.99
CA LYS A 5 82.38 -25.68 14.39
C LYS A 5 80.90 -25.81 14.03
N SER A 6 80.06 -26.15 15.00
CA SER A 6 78.60 -26.19 14.84
C SER A 6 78.07 -24.75 14.90
N ASP A 7 77.94 -24.14 13.72
CA ASP A 7 77.38 -22.80 13.56
C ASP A 7 76.05 -22.92 12.81
N LYS A 8 74.95 -23.11 13.55
CA LYS A 8 73.58 -23.01 13.04
C LYS A 8 72.64 -22.16 13.91
N PRO A 9 73.05 -20.99 14.46
CA PRO A 9 72.12 -20.09 15.14
C PRO A 9 71.05 -19.53 14.18
N ASN A 10 71.36 -19.46 12.87
CA ASN A 10 70.48 -18.83 11.87
C ASN A 10 69.27 -19.68 11.44
N GLU A 11 69.32 -21.02 11.54
CA GLU A 11 68.19 -21.88 11.15
C GLU A 11 66.99 -21.71 12.09
N ARG A 12 67.24 -21.52 13.40
CA ARG A 12 66.18 -21.25 14.38
C ARG A 12 65.57 -19.85 14.21
N ALA A 13 66.40 -18.86 13.90
CA ALA A 13 65.94 -17.51 13.57
C ALA A 13 65.09 -17.49 12.28
N GLN A 14 65.49 -18.27 11.26
CA GLN A 14 64.75 -18.39 10.00
C GLN A 14 63.37 -19.04 10.18
N VAL A 15 63.26 -20.11 10.98
CA VAL A 15 61.97 -20.73 11.29
C VAL A 15 61.08 -19.76 12.08
N GLY A 16 61.64 -19.04 13.06
CA GLY A 16 60.90 -18.03 13.84
C GLY A 16 60.34 -16.90 12.97
N ILE A 17 61.14 -16.37 12.04
CA ILE A 17 60.68 -15.35 11.08
C ILE A 17 59.58 -15.93 10.18
N GLY A 18 59.71 -17.17 9.71
CA GLY A 18 58.69 -17.85 8.92
C GLY A 18 57.35 -17.97 9.65
N THR A 19 57.37 -18.34 10.95
CA THR A 19 56.14 -18.42 11.77
C THR A 19 55.49 -17.05 11.98
N LEU A 20 56.30 -16.00 12.15
CA LEU A 20 55.79 -14.64 12.35
C LEU A 20 55.13 -14.08 11.08
N ILE A 21 55.71 -14.37 9.91
CA ILE A 21 55.12 -13.99 8.62
C ILE A 21 53.76 -14.66 8.42
N VAL A 22 53.66 -15.97 8.66
CA VAL A 22 52.38 -16.71 8.53
C VAL A 22 51.35 -16.20 9.53
N PHE A 23 51.77 -15.87 10.76
CA PHE A 23 50.89 -15.31 11.77
C PHE A 23 50.28 -13.98 11.31
N ILE A 24 51.11 -13.05 10.81
CA ILE A 24 50.62 -11.77 10.29
C ILE A 24 49.69 -12.00 9.09
N ALA A 25 50.09 -12.86 8.15
CA ALA A 25 49.26 -13.17 6.98
C ALA A 25 47.89 -13.73 7.36
N MET A 26 47.84 -14.66 8.33
CA MET A 26 46.58 -15.23 8.83
C MET A 26 45.70 -14.16 9.49
N VAL A 27 46.29 -13.27 10.28
CA VAL A 27 45.57 -12.17 10.92
C VAL A 27 44.97 -11.22 9.88
N LEU A 28 45.71 -10.90 8.80
CA LEU A 28 45.20 -10.05 7.73
C LEU A 28 44.05 -10.70 6.96
N VAL A 29 44.16 -11.98 6.62
CA VAL A 29 43.08 -12.72 5.96
C VAL A 29 41.85 -12.80 6.87
N ALA A 30 42.03 -13.08 8.16
CA ALA A 30 40.95 -13.10 9.15
C ALA A 30 40.27 -11.74 9.27
N ALA A 31 41.03 -10.63 9.25
CA ALA A 31 40.48 -9.29 9.31
C ALA A 31 39.64 -8.94 8.08
N ILE A 32 40.11 -9.29 6.88
CA ILE A 32 39.34 -9.08 5.64
C ILE A 32 38.07 -9.94 5.65
N ALA A 33 38.18 -11.21 6.02
CA ALA A 33 37.04 -12.13 6.12
C ALA A 33 35.99 -11.62 7.13
N ALA A 34 36.43 -11.15 8.30
CA ALA A 34 35.55 -10.54 9.29
C ALA A 34 34.87 -9.26 8.76
N GLY A 35 35.60 -8.41 8.02
CA GLY A 35 35.04 -7.22 7.38
C GLY A 35 33.93 -7.55 6.38
N VAL A 36 34.14 -8.57 5.56
CA VAL A 36 33.10 -9.07 4.62
C VAL A 36 31.90 -9.61 5.39
N LEU A 37 32.11 -10.43 6.43
CA LEU A 37 31.03 -10.99 7.24
C LEU A 37 30.19 -9.90 7.93
N ILE A 38 30.82 -8.87 8.47
CA ILE A 38 30.11 -7.74 9.10
C ILE A 38 29.31 -6.95 8.07
N ASN A 39 29.89 -6.69 6.89
CA ASN A 39 29.19 -5.97 5.83
C ASN A 39 27.97 -6.76 5.33
N THR A 40 28.12 -8.06 5.08
CA THR A 40 27.00 -8.92 4.69
C THR A 40 25.95 -8.99 5.78
N ALA A 41 26.34 -9.10 7.06
CA ALA A 41 25.39 -9.09 8.17
C ALA A 41 24.62 -7.76 8.25
N GLY A 42 25.31 -6.63 8.09
CA GLY A 42 24.68 -5.31 8.08
C GLY A 42 23.72 -5.11 6.90
N PHE A 43 24.11 -5.55 5.70
CA PHE A 43 23.24 -5.54 4.53
C PHE A 43 21.99 -6.40 4.76
N LEU A 44 22.15 -7.65 5.22
CA LEU A 44 21.03 -8.55 5.49
C LEU A 44 20.12 -8.02 6.60
N GLN A 45 20.68 -7.37 7.63
CA GLN A 45 19.89 -6.74 8.68
C GLN A 45 19.04 -5.60 8.12
N SER A 46 19.64 -4.67 7.37
CA SER A 46 18.91 -3.57 6.74
C SER A 46 17.81 -4.07 5.80
N SER A 47 18.10 -5.09 4.98
CA SER A 47 17.10 -5.69 4.10
C SER A 47 15.97 -6.40 4.86
N ALA A 48 16.29 -7.06 5.98
CA ALA A 48 15.31 -7.72 6.82
C ALA A 48 14.40 -6.71 7.55
N GLU A 49 14.97 -5.58 8.00
CA GLU A 49 14.21 -4.48 8.61
C GLU A 49 13.27 -3.83 7.58
N GLU A 50 13.77 -3.51 6.38
CA GLU A 50 12.95 -2.94 5.29
C GLU A 50 11.81 -3.88 4.87
N SER A 51 12.10 -5.16 4.68
CA SER A 51 11.08 -6.16 4.33
C SER A 51 10.06 -6.35 5.46
N GLY A 52 10.52 -6.26 6.71
CA GLY A 52 9.67 -6.33 7.89
C GLY A 52 8.70 -5.15 7.99
N GLU A 53 9.18 -3.94 7.72
CA GLU A 53 8.37 -2.73 7.69
C GLU A 53 7.34 -2.78 6.56
N GLN A 54 7.75 -3.13 5.33
CA GLN A 54 6.84 -3.27 4.19
C GLN A 54 5.74 -4.33 4.46
N ALA A 55 6.10 -5.46 5.07
CA ALA A 55 5.13 -6.48 5.43
C ALA A 55 4.16 -6.02 6.53
N ALA A 56 4.65 -5.24 7.50
CA ALA A 56 3.81 -4.63 8.52
C ALA A 56 2.82 -3.64 7.89
N GLU A 57 3.32 -2.74 7.04
CA GLU A 57 2.52 -1.77 6.30
C GLU A 57 1.44 -2.44 5.43
N GLN A 58 1.76 -3.54 4.76
CA GLN A 58 0.77 -4.27 3.94
C GLN A 58 -0.44 -4.73 4.76
N VAL A 59 -0.23 -5.08 6.03
CA VAL A 59 -1.30 -5.56 6.91
C VAL A 59 -2.02 -4.42 7.62
N THR A 60 -1.30 -3.34 7.99
CA THR A 60 -1.86 -2.23 8.76
C THR A 60 -2.42 -1.11 7.89
N ASN A 61 -1.80 -0.80 6.75
CA ASN A 61 -2.17 0.30 5.86
C ASN A 61 -3.29 -0.08 4.90
N ARG A 62 -4.47 -0.31 5.46
CA ARG A 62 -5.70 -0.56 4.71
C ARG A 62 -6.79 0.43 5.07
N LEU A 63 -7.73 0.62 4.15
CA LEU A 63 -8.94 1.40 4.39
C LEU A 63 -10.03 0.49 4.95
N VAL A 64 -10.82 0.99 5.89
CA VAL A 64 -11.99 0.30 6.42
C VAL A 64 -13.23 0.99 5.90
N VAL A 65 -14.11 0.21 5.29
CA VAL A 65 -15.44 0.67 4.87
C VAL A 65 -16.36 0.70 6.10
N GLU A 66 -16.93 1.86 6.41
CA GLU A 66 -17.88 1.99 7.53
C GLU A 66 -19.34 1.87 7.08
N ASN A 67 -19.67 2.45 5.92
CA ASN A 67 -21.03 2.46 5.40
C ASN A 67 -21.02 2.64 3.88
N ALA A 68 -22.05 2.12 3.21
CA ALA A 68 -22.29 2.33 1.80
C ALA A 68 -23.76 2.71 1.57
N VAL A 69 -23.97 3.71 0.73
CA VAL A 69 -25.28 4.28 0.46
C VAL A 69 -25.43 4.45 -1.05
N GLY A 70 -26.50 3.90 -1.61
CA GLY A 70 -26.89 4.09 -3.00
C GLY A 70 -27.93 5.20 -3.13
N ASN A 71 -27.75 6.10 -4.09
CA ASN A 71 -28.79 7.00 -4.55
C ASN A 71 -29.57 6.34 -5.68
N THR A 72 -30.87 6.61 -5.77
CA THR A 72 -31.75 6.00 -6.76
C THR A 72 -32.43 7.06 -7.61
N THR A 73 -32.31 6.92 -8.93
CA THR A 73 -33.03 7.74 -9.92
C THR A 73 -33.95 6.82 -10.72
N GLY A 74 -35.25 6.90 -10.45
CA GLY A 74 -36.24 5.98 -11.02
C GLY A 74 -36.19 4.61 -10.34
N ASP A 75 -35.89 3.56 -11.10
CA ASP A 75 -35.87 2.17 -10.64
C ASP A 75 -34.44 1.57 -10.59
N LEU A 76 -33.41 2.40 -10.73
CA LEU A 76 -31.98 2.00 -10.75
C LEU A 76 -31.20 2.71 -9.64
N VAL A 77 -30.13 2.08 -9.16
CA VAL A 77 -29.13 2.76 -8.32
C VAL A 77 -28.08 3.38 -9.26
N ASP A 78 -28.05 4.71 -9.31
CA ASP A 78 -27.23 5.46 -10.25
C ASP A 78 -25.94 6.03 -9.62
N ARG A 79 -25.86 6.08 -8.30
CA ARG A 79 -24.67 6.56 -7.59
C ARG A 79 -24.48 5.79 -6.30
N VAL A 80 -23.26 5.30 -6.07
CA VAL A 80 -22.89 4.64 -4.82
C VAL A 80 -21.87 5.49 -4.08
N ASN A 81 -22.15 5.78 -2.82
CA ASN A 81 -21.30 6.53 -1.92
C ASN A 81 -20.82 5.61 -0.80
N MET A 82 -19.51 5.44 -0.68
CA MET A 82 -18.90 4.59 0.35
C MET A 82 -18.09 5.43 1.32
N THR A 83 -18.45 5.39 2.59
CA THR A 83 -17.66 6.07 3.64
C THR A 83 -16.53 5.15 4.08
N VAL A 84 -15.30 5.64 3.93
CA VAL A 84 -14.08 4.94 4.30
C VAL A 84 -13.26 5.72 5.32
N ARG A 85 -12.44 4.99 6.06
CA ARG A 85 -11.48 5.54 7.04
C ARG A 85 -10.20 4.74 7.07
N LEU A 86 -9.18 5.26 7.75
CA LEU A 86 -7.99 4.48 8.07
C LEU A 86 -8.31 3.32 9.02
N ALA A 87 -7.67 2.17 8.76
CA ALA A 87 -7.60 1.09 9.74
C ALA A 87 -6.80 1.53 10.98
N PRO A 88 -7.12 1.00 12.18
CA PRO A 88 -6.33 1.29 13.37
C PRO A 88 -4.86 0.88 13.17
N GLY A 89 -3.93 1.79 13.45
CA GLY A 89 -2.50 1.56 13.26
C GLY A 89 -2.01 1.68 11.81
N SER A 90 -2.87 2.12 10.88
CA SER A 90 -2.46 2.54 9.55
C SER A 90 -1.65 3.83 9.61
N ASN A 91 -0.62 3.92 8.78
CA ASN A 91 0.00 5.18 8.39
C ASN A 91 -0.92 5.94 7.42
N ASN A 92 -0.45 7.08 6.93
CA ASN A 92 -1.18 7.89 5.97
C ASN A 92 -1.45 7.11 4.69
N VAL A 93 -2.68 7.19 4.18
CA VAL A 93 -3.09 6.54 2.92
C VAL A 93 -3.48 7.63 1.93
N ASN A 94 -2.80 7.65 0.78
CA ASN A 94 -3.18 8.51 -0.33
C ASN A 94 -4.27 7.83 -1.17
N LEU A 95 -5.42 8.50 -1.32
CA LEU A 95 -6.59 8.02 -2.06
C LEU A 95 -6.37 8.01 -3.58
N ASN A 96 -5.59 8.95 -4.10
CA ASN A 96 -5.27 9.07 -5.52
C ASN A 96 -4.45 7.87 -6.04
N GLU A 97 -3.63 7.27 -5.16
CA GLU A 97 -2.82 6.08 -5.46
C GLU A 97 -3.54 4.76 -5.15
N THR A 98 -4.80 4.82 -4.70
CA THR A 98 -5.61 3.60 -4.49
C THR A 98 -6.23 3.14 -5.79
N THR A 99 -6.37 1.82 -5.92
CA THR A 99 -7.11 1.20 -7.02
C THR A 99 -8.30 0.46 -6.45
N ILE A 100 -9.42 0.51 -7.16
CA ILE A 100 -10.67 -0.10 -6.70
C ILE A 100 -11.14 -1.05 -7.79
N GLN A 101 -11.42 -2.29 -7.43
CA GLN A 101 -12.06 -3.23 -8.33
C GLN A 101 -13.54 -3.30 -7.99
N TRP A 102 -14.38 -3.10 -9.00
CA TRP A 102 -15.82 -3.18 -8.90
C TRP A 102 -16.30 -4.37 -9.72
N VAL A 103 -16.84 -5.37 -9.05
CA VAL A 103 -17.28 -6.61 -9.69
C VAL A 103 -18.76 -6.80 -9.44
N THR A 104 -19.54 -6.94 -10.50
CA THR A 104 -20.95 -7.34 -10.48
C THR A 104 -21.09 -8.75 -11.06
N ASP A 105 -22.31 -9.28 -11.09
CA ASP A 105 -22.58 -10.58 -11.72
C ASP A 105 -22.36 -10.58 -13.25
N THR A 106 -22.40 -9.41 -13.87
CA THR A 106 -22.29 -9.24 -15.33
C THR A 106 -20.97 -8.64 -15.78
N ASP A 107 -20.42 -7.69 -15.02
CA ASP A 107 -19.33 -6.82 -15.43
C ASP A 107 -18.27 -6.68 -14.34
N SER A 108 -17.05 -6.33 -14.75
CA SER A 108 -15.96 -6.00 -13.83
C SER A 108 -15.24 -4.78 -14.34
N PHE A 109 -15.03 -3.80 -13.47
CA PHE A 109 -14.33 -2.56 -13.77
C PHE A 109 -13.14 -2.39 -12.82
N ASN A 110 -12.00 -1.98 -13.36
CA ASN A 110 -10.89 -1.46 -12.56
C ASN A 110 -10.98 0.06 -12.53
N LEU A 111 -11.22 0.61 -11.36
CA LEU A 111 -11.38 2.03 -11.13
C LEU A 111 -10.08 2.64 -10.63
N VAL A 112 -9.76 3.79 -11.20
CA VAL A 112 -8.68 4.67 -10.76
C VAL A 112 -9.24 6.04 -10.39
N SER A 113 -8.46 6.83 -9.68
CA SER A 113 -8.85 8.20 -9.32
C SER A 113 -9.11 9.06 -10.56
N ASP A 114 -10.20 9.84 -10.53
CA ASP A 114 -10.50 10.86 -11.54
C ASP A 114 -9.62 12.11 -11.43
N ARG A 115 -8.85 12.25 -10.34
CA ARG A 115 -7.91 13.35 -10.11
C ARG A 115 -6.54 13.12 -10.78
N LEU A 116 -6.36 11.99 -11.44
CA LEU A 116 -5.18 11.73 -12.27
C LEU A 116 -5.28 12.51 -13.58
N ASP A 117 -4.15 13.04 -14.06
CA ASP A 117 -4.09 13.77 -15.36
C ASP A 117 -4.52 12.90 -16.56
N ASN A 118 -4.34 11.58 -16.46
CA ASN A 118 -4.73 10.62 -17.49
C ASN A 118 -5.12 9.28 -16.85
N PRO A 119 -6.37 9.14 -16.36
CA PRO A 119 -6.83 7.90 -15.75
C PRO A 119 -6.86 6.77 -16.80
N GLN A 120 -6.14 5.69 -16.52
CA GLN A 120 -6.04 4.52 -17.41
C GLN A 120 -6.92 3.33 -16.97
N GLY A 121 -7.77 3.52 -15.95
CA GLY A 121 -8.73 2.51 -15.51
C GLY A 121 -9.88 2.34 -16.50
N ASP A 122 -10.62 1.24 -16.35
CA ASP A 122 -11.84 0.97 -17.13
C ASP A 122 -12.91 2.03 -16.82
N ALA A 123 -12.98 2.43 -15.54
CA ALA A 123 -13.81 3.50 -15.01
C ALA A 123 -13.03 4.32 -13.97
N VAL A 124 -13.67 5.33 -13.39
CA VAL A 124 -13.04 6.23 -12.41
C VAL A 124 -13.91 6.42 -11.16
N PHE A 125 -13.27 6.85 -10.07
CA PHE A 125 -13.95 7.27 -8.85
C PHE A 125 -13.42 8.62 -8.36
N ASN A 126 -14.23 9.33 -7.59
CA ASN A 126 -13.84 10.56 -6.89
C ASN A 126 -14.05 10.36 -5.37
N TRP A 127 -13.61 11.31 -4.55
CA TRP A 127 -13.92 11.32 -3.12
C TRP A 127 -14.14 12.74 -2.60
N SER A 128 -14.89 12.84 -1.51
CA SER A 128 -15.01 14.06 -0.72
C SER A 128 -14.65 13.81 0.73
N ALA A 129 -14.21 14.87 1.42
CA ALA A 129 -14.00 14.83 2.86
C ALA A 129 -15.36 14.88 3.58
N LEU A 130 -15.67 13.86 4.37
CA LEU A 130 -16.79 13.89 5.32
C LEU A 130 -16.36 14.42 6.67
N ARG A 131 -15.15 14.06 7.10
CA ARG A 131 -14.50 14.58 8.29
C ARG A 131 -13.00 14.65 8.04
N ASP A 132 -12.45 15.84 8.15
CA ASP A 132 -11.07 16.19 7.88
C ASP A 132 -10.82 17.48 8.69
N ASP A 133 -10.93 17.36 10.02
CA ASP A 133 -10.89 18.50 10.94
C ASP A 133 -10.21 18.08 12.25
N GLU A 134 -8.89 17.97 12.18
CA GLU A 134 -7.99 18.03 13.34
C GLU A 134 -7.42 19.47 13.50
N GLY A 135 -8.18 20.49 13.07
CA GLY A 135 -7.81 21.90 13.21
C GLY A 135 -8.23 22.75 12.00
N ALA A 136 -8.34 24.07 12.21
CA ALA A 136 -8.83 25.02 11.21
C ALA A 136 -8.05 25.08 9.88
N ASP A 137 -6.89 24.42 9.80
CA ASP A 137 -6.00 24.38 8.64
C ASP A 137 -5.70 22.96 8.15
N ASP A 138 -6.22 21.91 8.80
CA ASP A 138 -6.04 20.54 8.32
C ASP A 138 -7.12 20.23 7.29
N SER A 139 -6.70 20.03 6.05
CA SER A 139 -7.58 19.69 4.93
C SER A 139 -6.84 18.72 4.03
N SER A 140 -6.27 17.68 4.63
CA SER A 140 -5.37 16.75 3.94
C SER A 140 -6.09 15.97 2.85
N ILE A 141 -7.38 15.64 3.03
CA ILE A 141 -8.17 14.94 2.02
C ILE A 141 -8.47 15.84 0.82
N SER A 142 -8.64 17.14 1.07
CA SER A 142 -9.03 18.11 0.03
C SER A 142 -7.82 18.68 -0.73
N ASN A 143 -6.67 18.81 -0.08
CA ASN A 143 -5.47 19.43 -0.66
C ASN A 143 -4.41 18.41 -1.11
N ASP A 144 -4.27 17.30 -0.40
CA ASP A 144 -3.21 16.30 -0.61
C ASP A 144 -3.77 14.89 -0.91
N ASP A 145 -5.09 14.74 -0.95
CA ASP A 145 -5.76 13.46 -1.21
C ASP A 145 -5.41 12.37 -0.18
N THR A 146 -4.91 12.75 0.99
CA THR A 146 -4.42 11.83 2.01
C THR A 146 -5.34 11.78 3.22
N LEU A 147 -5.61 10.56 3.67
CA LEU A 147 -6.12 10.28 5.01
C LEU A 147 -4.90 10.15 5.93
N ASN A 148 -4.74 11.07 6.88
CA ASN A 148 -3.56 11.14 7.75
C ASN A 148 -3.88 10.88 9.23
N SER A 149 -5.18 10.90 9.60
CA SER A 149 -5.65 10.72 10.98
C SER A 149 -6.71 9.62 11.09
N GLN A 150 -6.80 9.02 12.28
CA GLN A 150 -7.82 8.00 12.60
C GLN A 150 -9.24 8.56 12.68
N THR A 151 -9.37 9.88 12.85
CA THR A 151 -10.66 10.58 12.86
C THR A 151 -11.19 10.87 11.46
N ASP A 152 -10.33 10.81 10.46
CA ASP A 152 -10.68 11.22 9.11
C ASP A 152 -11.67 10.25 8.49
N ARG A 153 -12.56 10.80 7.67
CA ARG A 153 -13.57 10.07 6.91
C ARG A 153 -13.62 10.65 5.51
N ALA A 154 -13.34 9.81 4.53
CA ALA A 154 -13.56 10.13 3.13
C ALA A 154 -14.81 9.40 2.63
N VAL A 155 -15.57 10.05 1.75
CA VAL A 155 -16.68 9.41 1.03
C VAL A 155 -16.24 9.21 -0.40
N LEU A 156 -16.06 7.96 -0.81
CA LEU A 156 -15.80 7.57 -2.18
C LEU A 156 -17.10 7.63 -2.98
N HIS A 157 -17.06 8.27 -4.13
CA HIS A 157 -18.17 8.46 -5.04
C HIS A 157 -17.95 7.60 -6.29
N PHE A 158 -18.90 6.71 -6.53
CA PHE A 158 -18.98 5.86 -7.72
C PHE A 158 -20.23 6.25 -8.51
N PRO A 159 -20.13 7.21 -9.43
CA PRO A 159 -21.23 7.52 -10.33
C PRO A 159 -21.37 6.42 -11.38
N SER A 160 -22.61 6.15 -11.78
CA SER A 160 -22.90 5.28 -12.91
C SER A 160 -22.97 6.05 -14.23
N ASP A 161 -23.04 5.32 -15.34
CA ASP A 161 -23.28 5.84 -16.68
C ASP A 161 -24.68 6.45 -16.86
N GLU A 162 -25.65 6.10 -16.01
CA GLU A 162 -27.01 6.67 -15.98
C GLU A 162 -27.15 7.84 -14.98
N ASP A 163 -26.08 8.23 -14.28
CA ASP A 163 -26.11 9.35 -13.32
C ASP A 163 -26.42 10.68 -14.03
N THR A 164 -27.65 11.14 -13.87
CA THR A 164 -28.16 12.37 -14.49
C THR A 164 -27.98 13.59 -13.58
N SER A 165 -27.53 13.39 -12.33
CA SER A 165 -27.44 14.43 -11.30
C SER A 165 -26.07 15.10 -11.30
N GLY A 166 -25.66 15.66 -12.44
CA GLY A 166 -24.42 16.41 -12.61
C GLY A 166 -23.18 15.60 -12.23
N SER A 167 -22.50 15.03 -13.22
CA SER A 167 -21.34 14.18 -13.01
C SER A 167 -20.33 14.80 -12.02
N VAL A 168 -20.16 14.14 -10.87
CA VAL A 168 -19.10 14.46 -9.90
C VAL A 168 -17.72 14.25 -10.53
N ILE A 169 -17.65 13.40 -11.56
CA ILE A 169 -16.45 13.03 -12.28
C ILE A 169 -16.32 13.90 -13.55
N THR A 170 -15.18 14.57 -13.67
CA THR A 170 -14.89 15.46 -14.80
C THR A 170 -14.11 14.78 -15.93
N THR A 171 -13.58 13.57 -15.71
CA THR A 171 -12.71 12.86 -16.67
C THR A 171 -12.74 11.36 -16.43
N GLY A 172 -13.07 10.56 -17.46
CA GLY A 172 -13.09 9.09 -17.41
C GLY A 172 -14.48 8.48 -17.65
N ASN A 173 -14.55 7.15 -17.70
CA ASN A 173 -15.82 6.42 -17.80
C ASN A 173 -16.40 6.14 -16.41
N ASN A 174 -17.72 5.97 -16.35
CA ASN A 174 -18.42 5.60 -15.12
C ASN A 174 -18.65 4.09 -15.04
N VAL A 175 -19.03 3.59 -13.86
CA VAL A 175 -19.48 2.20 -13.71
C VAL A 175 -20.89 2.03 -14.29
N SER A 176 -21.32 0.80 -14.54
CA SER A 176 -22.71 0.56 -14.93
C SER A 176 -23.67 0.78 -13.77
N ALA A 177 -24.85 1.31 -14.06
CA ALA A 177 -25.94 1.40 -13.08
C ALA A 177 -26.33 0.02 -12.54
N LEU A 178 -26.82 -0.05 -11.30
CA LEU A 178 -27.20 -1.32 -10.66
C LEU A 178 -28.72 -1.51 -10.67
N ASP A 179 -29.13 -2.72 -11.02
CA ASP A 179 -30.52 -3.14 -10.99
C ASP A 179 -30.95 -3.56 -9.55
N PRO A 180 -32.26 -3.50 -9.24
CA PRO A 180 -32.79 -4.01 -7.98
C PRO A 180 -32.46 -5.50 -7.81
N GLY A 181 -31.70 -5.82 -6.77
CA GLY A 181 -31.31 -7.20 -6.46
C GLY A 181 -29.88 -7.57 -6.84
N ASP A 182 -29.15 -6.69 -7.51
CA ASP A 182 -27.75 -6.91 -7.85
C ASP A 182 -26.86 -6.96 -6.62
N THR A 183 -25.80 -7.76 -6.73
CA THR A 183 -24.71 -7.83 -5.75
C THR A 183 -23.45 -7.26 -6.38
N VAL A 184 -22.75 -6.43 -5.63
CA VAL A 184 -21.48 -5.85 -6.04
C VAL A 184 -20.41 -6.20 -5.02
N GLU A 185 -19.30 -6.74 -5.48
CA GLU A 185 -18.09 -6.88 -4.68
C GLU A 185 -17.12 -5.75 -5.02
N VAL A 186 -16.81 -4.92 -4.01
CA VAL A 186 -15.86 -3.82 -4.10
C VAL A 186 -14.58 -4.20 -3.37
N THR A 187 -13.47 -4.24 -4.10
CA THR A 187 -12.14 -4.51 -3.52
C THR A 187 -11.29 -3.26 -3.63
N ILE A 188 -10.92 -2.66 -2.50
CA ILE A 188 -10.06 -1.48 -2.43
C ILE A 188 -8.63 -1.93 -2.12
N ASN A 189 -7.67 -1.51 -2.94
CA ASN A 189 -6.25 -1.76 -2.75
C ASN A 189 -5.50 -0.44 -2.53
N THR A 190 -4.80 -0.32 -1.41
CA THR A 190 -3.91 0.80 -1.13
C THR A 190 -2.53 0.60 -1.77
N ARG A 191 -1.75 1.68 -1.91
CA ARG A 191 -0.38 1.61 -2.45
C ARG A 191 0.55 0.67 -1.65
N SER A 192 0.38 0.61 -0.32
CA SER A 192 1.15 -0.30 0.55
C SER A 192 0.74 -1.77 0.40
N GLY A 193 -0.23 -2.08 -0.47
CA GLY A 193 -0.72 -3.45 -0.69
C GLY A 193 -1.78 -3.90 0.32
N GLY A 194 -2.34 -2.97 1.10
CA GLY A 194 -3.46 -3.24 1.98
C GLY A 194 -4.74 -3.39 1.17
N THR A 195 -5.34 -4.58 1.25
CA THR A 195 -6.60 -4.90 0.55
C THR A 195 -7.78 -4.89 1.52
N THR A 196 -8.92 -4.36 1.10
CA THR A 196 -10.19 -4.48 1.82
C THR A 196 -11.32 -4.76 0.85
N THR A 197 -12.11 -5.80 1.15
CA THR A 197 -13.26 -6.20 0.35
C THR A 197 -14.54 -5.83 1.08
N SER A 198 -15.53 -5.36 0.33
CA SER A 198 -16.87 -5.06 0.82
C SER A 198 -17.89 -5.54 -0.20
N THR A 199 -18.90 -6.28 0.25
CA THR A 199 -20.02 -6.69 -0.59
C THR A 199 -21.20 -5.77 -0.34
N LEU A 200 -21.74 -5.21 -1.41
CA LEU A 200 -22.91 -4.35 -1.42
C LEU A 200 -24.07 -5.12 -2.04
N VAL A 201 -25.26 -5.03 -1.44
CA VAL A 201 -26.44 -5.72 -1.96
C VAL A 201 -27.56 -4.72 -2.20
N VAL A 202 -27.97 -4.60 -3.46
CA VAL A 202 -29.07 -3.71 -3.83
C VAL A 202 -30.40 -4.36 -3.40
N PRO A 203 -31.27 -3.65 -2.66
CA PRO A 203 -32.58 -4.18 -2.31
C PRO A 203 -33.43 -4.49 -3.56
N GLN A 204 -34.21 -5.57 -3.48
CA GLN A 204 -35.13 -6.03 -4.55
C GLN A 204 -36.25 -5.03 -4.92
N SER A 205 -36.40 -3.94 -4.17
CA SER A 205 -37.41 -2.91 -4.43
C SER A 205 -36.88 -1.52 -4.08
N LEU A 206 -36.75 -0.71 -5.13
CA LEU A 206 -36.31 0.69 -5.09
C LEU A 206 -37.48 1.69 -5.22
N SER A 207 -38.70 1.20 -5.47
CA SER A 207 -39.87 2.03 -5.73
C SER A 207 -40.14 3.03 -4.59
N GLY A 208 -40.16 4.31 -4.94
CA GLY A 208 -40.44 5.42 -4.02
C GLY A 208 -39.33 5.75 -3.02
N LYS A 209 -38.13 5.18 -3.19
CA LYS A 209 -36.95 5.56 -2.40
C LYS A 209 -36.06 6.46 -3.25
N GLU A 210 -35.45 7.45 -2.60
CA GLU A 210 -34.42 8.31 -3.20
C GLU A 210 -33.01 7.88 -2.73
N THR A 211 -32.94 7.08 -1.66
CA THR A 211 -31.69 6.63 -1.07
C THR A 211 -31.88 5.26 -0.41
N VAL A 212 -30.90 4.37 -0.57
CA VAL A 212 -30.88 3.03 0.01
C VAL A 212 -29.55 2.77 0.71
N SER A 213 -29.59 2.09 1.86
CA SER A 213 -28.39 1.50 2.45
C SER A 213 -28.03 0.25 1.65
N LEU A 214 -26.76 0.09 1.33
CA LEU A 214 -26.23 -1.03 0.57
C LEU A 214 -25.35 -1.94 1.44
#